data_AF-R7JK25-F1
#
_entry.id   AF-R7JK25-F1
#
_cell.length_a   1.000
_cell.length_b   1.000
_cell.length_c   1.000
_cell.angle_alpha   90.00
_cell.angle_beta   90.00
_cell.angle_gamma   90.00
#
_symmetry.space_group_name_H-M   'P 1'
#
loop_
_entity.id
_entity.type
_entity.pdbx_description
1 polymer ?
#
loop_
_entity_poly.entity_id
_entity_poly.type
_entity_poly.pdbx_seq_one_letter_code
_entity_poly.pdbx_strand_id
1 'polypeptide(L)'
;MKFKYLFIILLSIFSFRYSYSQEYLPQMESRYFTSDSISVLKPKPFWAAGEVIGTNLAVWAFDRYVVKESWARINWNTIKSNFKRGPVWDSDKFTTNLFAHPYHGGLYFNAARSNGLNFWQSIPYSAGGSLMWEFFMETEAPSINDMMATTFGGVALGEITYRLSDLFIDNRATGWERVGRELLTGIISPMRGINRLITGESWKRRSYKGRSYSNVPVNLILSMGPRFLADEEKSRKGSSSLHFDLALNYGNPFNDENYTPYEWFRFKLGMDVINQPLINQVNAIGALWGKNIWQKDNRSLMFGIFQHFDYYDSDINSKNSQLIAPYRISEAAAAGLGAIYYKNPDPGNKTLIYGELYTNGVALGASLSDYMKLGERDYNLGSGYSIKGGAGLIYNKQLALLLNLENYHIFTWKGYDPDLDWSTVDPNELSVQGDKSNARLTVFSILLAYQFKKQWSIALSNRFFNRKTDYKYHDTVDYATYDLMLKVGYRL
;
A
#
# COMPACT_ATOMS: atom_id res chain seq x y z
N MET A 1 -11.25 52.66 -3.44
CA MET A 1 -12.51 51.89 -3.31
C MET A 1 -12.81 51.10 -4.60
N LYS A 2 -12.09 49.99 -4.90
CA LYS A 2 -12.38 49.15 -6.11
C LYS A 2 -12.21 47.63 -5.99
N PHE A 3 -11.59 47.08 -4.92
CA PHE A 3 -11.36 45.62 -4.81
C PHE A 3 -12.41 44.81 -4.03
N LYS A 4 -13.22 45.43 -3.15
CA LYS A 4 -14.17 44.68 -2.30
C LYS A 4 -15.29 43.94 -3.08
N TYR A 5 -15.66 44.42 -4.27
CA TYR A 5 -16.77 43.84 -5.03
C TYR A 5 -16.41 42.61 -5.86
N LEU A 6 -15.14 42.45 -6.27
CA LEU A 6 -14.68 41.24 -6.97
C LEU A 6 -14.71 40.01 -6.07
N PHE A 7 -14.46 40.21 -4.77
CA PHE A 7 -14.42 39.15 -3.76
C PHE A 7 -15.81 38.56 -3.44
N ILE A 8 -16.86 39.38 -3.53
CA ILE A 8 -18.24 38.96 -3.24
C ILE A 8 -18.79 38.05 -4.34
N ILE A 9 -18.47 38.31 -5.60
CA ILE A 9 -18.89 37.48 -6.75
C ILE A 9 -18.18 36.10 -6.73
N LEU A 10 -16.96 36.04 -6.18
CA LEU A 10 -16.20 34.80 -5.98
C LEU A 10 -16.63 33.99 -4.74
N LEU A 11 -17.37 34.60 -3.80
CA LEU A 11 -17.86 33.95 -2.57
C LEU A 11 -19.30 33.39 -2.69
N SER A 12 -20.01 33.68 -3.78
CA SER A 12 -21.38 33.20 -4.02
C SER A 12 -21.48 31.83 -4.71
N ILE A 13 -20.35 31.10 -4.85
CA ILE A 13 -20.29 29.73 -5.34
C ILE A 13 -19.48 28.89 -4.33
N PHE A 14 -19.84 27.62 -4.14
CA PHE A 14 -19.26 26.67 -3.16
C PHE A 14 -19.63 26.94 -1.68
N SER A 15 -20.93 26.85 -1.37
CA SER A 15 -21.39 26.31 -0.09
C SER A 15 -21.73 24.83 -0.25
N PHE A 16 -20.94 23.93 0.36
CA PHE A 16 -21.24 22.53 0.76
C PHE A 16 -19.86 21.92 1.17
N ARG A 17 -19.49 21.75 2.45
CA ARG A 17 -19.99 20.84 3.52
C ARG A 17 -19.75 19.33 3.29
N TYR A 18 -18.53 18.93 3.65
CA TYR A 18 -18.09 17.64 4.24
C TYR A 18 -17.99 16.38 3.36
N SER A 19 -16.87 15.64 3.58
CA SER A 19 -16.60 14.27 3.10
C SER A 19 -16.32 14.09 1.58
N TYR A 20 -15.49 13.09 1.15
CA TYR A 20 -14.86 13.06 -0.20
C TYR A 20 -14.19 11.73 -0.85
N SER A 21 -14.05 10.48 -0.30
CA SER A 21 -12.91 9.44 -0.39
C SER A 21 -12.16 9.01 -1.69
N GLN A 22 -10.99 8.33 -1.50
CA GLN A 22 -9.93 7.78 -2.40
C GLN A 22 -9.66 8.42 -3.79
N GLU A 23 -8.59 8.02 -4.49
CA GLU A 23 -8.21 8.60 -5.79
C GLU A 23 -8.07 7.55 -6.90
N TYR A 24 -8.97 7.56 -7.89
CA TYR A 24 -9.01 6.51 -8.92
C TYR A 24 -9.46 7.03 -10.29
N LEU A 25 -8.56 7.14 -11.27
CA LEU A 25 -8.93 7.38 -12.68
C LEU A 25 -9.26 6.04 -13.36
N PRO A 26 -10.52 5.77 -13.80
CA PRO A 26 -10.86 4.52 -14.47
C PRO A 26 -10.17 4.34 -15.83
N GLN A 27 -10.24 3.12 -16.36
CA GLN A 27 -9.45 2.65 -17.51
C GLN A 27 -9.93 3.22 -18.86
N MET A 28 -9.70 4.52 -19.11
CA MET A 28 -10.21 5.30 -20.27
C MET A 28 -9.66 4.86 -21.64
N GLU A 29 -8.36 4.59 -21.66
CA GLU A 29 -7.60 3.96 -22.74
C GLU A 29 -6.47 3.20 -22.02
N SER A 30 -6.51 1.87 -22.03
CA SER A 30 -5.47 1.00 -21.47
C SER A 30 -4.35 0.79 -22.47
N ARG A 31 -3.10 0.76 -21.98
CA ARG A 31 -1.97 0.26 -22.78
C ARG A 31 -1.96 -1.26 -22.65
N TYR A 32 -2.20 -1.96 -23.76
CA TYR A 32 -2.12 -3.42 -23.81
C TYR A 32 -0.67 -3.86 -23.90
N PHE A 33 -0.16 -4.47 -22.81
CA PHE A 33 1.18 -5.02 -22.74
C PHE A 33 1.23 -6.42 -23.36
N THR A 34 1.04 -6.49 -24.69
CA THR A 34 1.10 -7.74 -25.44
C THR A 34 2.51 -8.35 -25.43
N SER A 35 2.57 -9.66 -25.37
CA SER A 35 3.76 -10.49 -25.54
C SER A 35 3.51 -11.50 -26.65
N ASP A 36 4.52 -11.69 -27.49
CA ASP A 36 4.60 -12.76 -28.50
C ASP A 36 4.85 -14.14 -27.88
N SER A 37 5.07 -14.20 -26.57
CA SER A 37 5.63 -15.35 -25.87
C SER A 37 5.29 -15.32 -24.37
N ILE A 38 5.12 -16.52 -23.80
CA ILE A 38 4.98 -16.76 -22.37
C ILE A 38 6.20 -17.57 -21.90
N SER A 39 6.82 -17.14 -20.82
CA SER A 39 7.86 -17.90 -20.10
C SER A 39 7.24 -18.59 -18.90
N VAL A 40 7.02 -19.91 -19.04
CA VAL A 40 6.71 -20.80 -17.93
C VAL A 40 8.04 -21.21 -17.29
N LEU A 41 8.31 -20.68 -16.10
CA LEU A 41 9.50 -21.01 -15.32
C LEU A 41 9.30 -22.36 -14.63
N LYS A 42 10.26 -23.29 -14.76
CA LYS A 42 10.24 -24.55 -13.99
C LYS A 42 10.45 -24.23 -12.50
N PRO A 43 9.55 -24.67 -11.58
CA PRO A 43 9.69 -24.41 -10.15
C PRO A 43 11.02 -24.91 -9.57
N LYS A 44 11.68 -24.07 -8.77
CA LYS A 44 12.92 -24.39 -8.06
C LYS A 44 12.80 -24.08 -6.55
N PRO A 45 12.02 -24.85 -5.77
CA PRO A 45 11.71 -24.53 -4.37
C PRO A 45 12.94 -24.40 -3.46
N PHE A 46 14.00 -25.17 -3.70
CA PHE A 46 15.26 -25.07 -2.93
C PHE A 46 16.09 -23.82 -3.29
N TRP A 47 16.02 -23.34 -4.53
CA TRP A 47 16.68 -22.08 -4.91
C TRP A 47 15.94 -20.88 -4.32
N ALA A 48 14.61 -20.90 -4.31
CA ALA A 48 13.80 -19.92 -3.60
C ALA A 48 14.12 -19.88 -2.10
N ALA A 49 14.32 -21.05 -1.45
CA ALA A 49 14.67 -21.12 -0.04
C ALA A 49 16.09 -20.57 0.23
N GLY A 50 17.06 -20.90 -0.63
CA GLY A 50 18.40 -20.33 -0.57
C GLY A 50 18.43 -18.82 -0.80
N GLU A 51 17.57 -18.30 -1.68
CA GLU A 51 17.40 -16.84 -1.88
C GLU A 51 16.80 -16.17 -0.64
N VAL A 52 15.76 -16.73 0.00
CA VAL A 52 15.19 -16.20 1.26
C VAL A 52 16.22 -16.17 2.39
N ILE A 53 16.95 -17.28 2.60
CA ILE A 53 18.04 -17.37 3.58
C ILE A 53 19.12 -16.33 3.25
N GLY A 54 19.45 -16.15 1.96
CA GLY A 54 20.39 -15.14 1.48
C GLY A 54 19.93 -13.71 1.75
N THR A 55 18.64 -13.39 1.58
CA THR A 55 18.06 -12.08 1.92
C THR A 55 18.22 -11.80 3.42
N ASN A 56 17.81 -12.73 4.29
CA ASN A 56 17.91 -12.57 5.74
C ASN A 56 19.37 -12.38 6.18
N LEU A 57 20.29 -13.21 5.68
CA LEU A 57 21.72 -13.09 5.98
C LEU A 57 22.33 -11.77 5.46
N ALA A 58 21.87 -11.25 4.32
CA ALA A 58 22.37 -10.00 3.76
C ALA A 58 21.91 -8.77 4.54
N VAL A 59 20.63 -8.70 4.93
CA VAL A 59 20.08 -7.61 5.76
C VAL A 59 20.71 -7.67 7.15
N TRP A 60 20.65 -8.82 7.82
CA TRP A 60 21.33 -9.02 9.12
C TRP A 60 22.82 -8.65 9.09
N ALA A 61 23.57 -8.99 8.04
CA ALA A 61 24.98 -8.62 7.96
C ALA A 61 25.17 -7.10 7.78
N PHE A 62 24.30 -6.43 7.04
CA PHE A 62 24.30 -4.97 6.94
C PHE A 62 24.06 -4.32 8.32
N ASP A 63 23.03 -4.76 9.04
CA ASP A 63 22.69 -4.19 10.35
C ASP A 63 23.71 -4.57 11.44
N ARG A 64 24.30 -5.77 11.36
CA ARG A 64 25.34 -6.25 12.29
C ARG A 64 26.66 -5.50 12.14
N TYR A 65 27.08 -5.17 10.92
CA TYR A 65 28.45 -4.70 10.63
C TYR A 65 28.52 -3.25 10.12
N VAL A 66 27.51 -2.77 9.39
CA VAL A 66 27.45 -1.40 8.84
C VAL A 66 26.74 -0.47 9.81
N VAL A 67 25.47 -0.75 10.13
CA VAL A 67 24.66 0.04 11.08
C VAL A 67 25.14 -0.20 12.53
N LYS A 68 25.51 -1.46 12.84
CA LYS A 68 26.07 -1.96 14.11
C LYS A 68 25.05 -2.04 15.25
N GLU A 69 23.80 -2.32 14.91
CA GLU A 69 22.68 -2.39 15.84
C GLU A 69 22.90 -3.34 17.02
N SER A 70 22.15 -3.12 18.10
CA SER A 70 22.11 -4.00 19.27
C SER A 70 21.41 -5.32 18.95
N TRP A 71 20.22 -5.25 18.35
CA TRP A 71 19.36 -6.39 18.06
C TRP A 71 19.98 -7.39 17.07
N ALA A 72 20.85 -6.94 16.17
CA ALA A 72 21.53 -7.82 15.22
C ALA A 72 22.61 -8.73 15.86
N ARG A 73 22.91 -8.61 17.16
CA ARG A 73 24.08 -9.27 17.82
C ARG A 73 23.81 -10.72 18.26
N ILE A 74 23.22 -11.50 17.36
CA ILE A 74 22.81 -12.89 17.58
C ILE A 74 23.92 -13.83 18.02
N ASN A 75 23.53 -14.83 18.80
CA ASN A 75 24.30 -16.03 19.10
C ASN A 75 23.35 -17.14 19.59
N TRP A 76 23.86 -18.35 19.81
CA TRP A 76 23.03 -19.50 20.20
C TRP A 76 22.17 -19.27 21.47
N ASN A 77 22.62 -18.42 22.41
CA ASN A 77 21.83 -18.11 23.59
C ASN A 77 20.65 -17.17 23.30
N THR A 78 20.77 -16.27 22.31
CA THR A 78 19.66 -15.36 21.93
C THR A 78 18.58 -16.14 21.17
N ILE A 79 18.98 -16.96 20.21
CA ILE A 79 18.10 -17.91 19.51
C ILE A 79 17.33 -18.78 20.53
N LYS A 80 18.05 -19.38 21.49
CA LYS A 80 17.46 -20.17 22.59
C LYS A 80 16.58 -19.34 23.54
N SER A 81 16.75 -18.03 23.61
CA SER A 81 15.87 -17.11 24.35
C SER A 81 14.58 -16.83 23.56
N ASN A 82 14.66 -16.61 22.25
CA ASN A 82 13.50 -16.31 21.40
C ASN A 82 12.51 -17.50 21.38
N PHE A 83 13.03 -18.72 21.22
CA PHE A 83 12.24 -19.95 21.37
C PHE A 83 11.68 -20.22 22.79
N LYS A 84 12.22 -19.56 23.82
CA LYS A 84 11.72 -19.66 25.21
C LYS A 84 10.68 -18.59 25.56
N ARG A 85 10.89 -17.35 25.11
CA ARG A 85 9.97 -16.22 25.30
C ARG A 85 8.69 -16.43 24.49
N GLY A 86 8.85 -16.89 23.25
CA GLY A 86 7.75 -17.01 22.29
C GLY A 86 7.26 -15.64 21.81
N PRO A 87 6.25 -15.61 20.91
CA PRO A 87 5.84 -14.38 20.27
C PRO A 87 5.19 -13.33 21.19
N VAL A 88 5.57 -12.07 21.02
CA VAL A 88 5.04 -10.90 21.72
C VAL A 88 4.40 -9.90 20.75
N TRP A 89 3.86 -8.79 21.26
CA TRP A 89 3.66 -7.58 20.46
C TRP A 89 4.81 -6.65 20.84
N ASP A 90 5.61 -6.20 19.88
CA ASP A 90 6.77 -5.32 20.09
C ASP A 90 6.35 -3.86 20.37
N SER A 91 7.29 -2.92 20.23
CA SER A 91 7.14 -1.48 20.41
C SER A 91 7.69 -0.66 19.23
N ASP A 92 7.75 -1.22 18.02
CA ASP A 92 8.53 -0.64 16.92
C ASP A 92 7.76 0.40 16.06
N LYS A 93 8.49 1.15 15.22
CA LYS A 93 7.96 2.32 14.50
C LYS A 93 6.89 1.94 13.47
N PHE A 94 5.93 2.85 13.24
CA PHE A 94 4.83 2.66 12.30
C PHE A 94 5.30 2.33 10.87
N THR A 95 6.36 3.01 10.42
CA THR A 95 7.04 2.76 9.14
C THR A 95 7.71 1.39 9.06
N THR A 96 8.18 0.83 10.18
CA THR A 96 8.83 -0.47 10.24
C THR A 96 7.78 -1.55 10.05
N ASN A 97 6.87 -1.71 11.02
CA ASN A 97 5.98 -2.88 11.12
C ASN A 97 4.96 -2.92 9.97
N LEU A 98 4.57 -1.75 9.46
CA LEU A 98 3.41 -1.61 8.58
C LEU A 98 3.78 -1.15 7.17
N PHE A 99 5.06 -0.92 6.89
CA PHE A 99 5.58 -0.82 5.52
C PHE A 99 6.85 -1.63 5.30
N ALA A 100 7.90 -1.49 6.12
CA ALA A 100 9.18 -2.18 5.91
C ALA A 100 9.05 -3.72 6.02
N HIS A 101 8.36 -4.23 7.04
CA HIS A 101 8.08 -5.67 7.19
C HIS A 101 7.26 -6.24 6.02
N PRO A 102 6.11 -5.65 5.63
CA PRO A 102 5.41 -5.97 4.38
C PRO A 102 6.31 -5.95 3.14
N TYR A 103 7.18 -4.95 2.98
CA TYR A 103 8.11 -4.88 1.85
C TYR A 103 9.14 -6.02 1.88
N HIS A 104 9.73 -6.32 3.04
CA HIS A 104 10.69 -7.41 3.23
C HIS A 104 10.04 -8.78 2.95
N GLY A 105 8.81 -8.99 3.42
CA GLY A 105 8.01 -10.16 3.08
C GLY A 105 7.73 -10.31 1.58
N GLY A 106 7.58 -9.18 0.89
CA GLY A 106 7.50 -9.10 -0.57
C GLY A 106 8.78 -9.54 -1.27
N LEU A 107 9.95 -9.35 -0.67
CA LEU A 107 11.22 -9.92 -1.17
C LEU A 107 11.20 -11.44 -1.08
N TYR A 108 10.81 -12.02 0.07
CA TYR A 108 10.75 -13.47 0.22
C TYR A 108 9.75 -14.13 -0.74
N PHE A 109 8.58 -13.51 -0.90
CA PHE A 109 7.57 -13.93 -1.87
C PHE A 109 8.12 -13.85 -3.31
N ASN A 110 8.83 -12.77 -3.65
CA ASN A 110 9.45 -12.57 -4.96
C ASN A 110 10.59 -13.55 -5.26
N ALA A 111 11.35 -14.01 -4.27
CA ALA A 111 12.33 -15.08 -4.45
C ALA A 111 11.67 -16.39 -4.94
N ALA A 112 10.51 -16.75 -4.36
CA ALA A 112 9.72 -17.89 -4.79
C ALA A 112 9.09 -17.68 -6.19
N ARG A 113 8.44 -16.54 -6.44
CA ARG A 113 7.83 -16.25 -7.76
C ARG A 113 8.87 -16.21 -8.89
N SER A 114 10.05 -15.64 -8.63
CA SER A 114 11.17 -15.58 -9.59
C SER A 114 11.78 -16.95 -9.88
N ASN A 115 11.69 -17.89 -8.93
CA ASN A 115 12.05 -19.29 -9.11
C ASN A 115 10.91 -20.16 -9.65
N GLY A 116 9.86 -19.55 -10.20
CA GLY A 116 8.79 -20.23 -10.93
C GLY A 116 7.70 -20.86 -10.09
N LEU A 117 7.62 -20.55 -8.80
CA LEU A 117 6.50 -20.97 -7.95
C LEU A 117 5.26 -20.10 -8.26
N ASN A 118 4.06 -20.68 -8.15
CA ASN A 118 2.81 -19.94 -8.31
C ASN A 118 2.48 -19.09 -7.07
N PHE A 119 1.46 -18.23 -7.15
CA PHE A 119 1.05 -17.34 -6.05
C PHE A 119 0.91 -18.07 -4.70
N TRP A 120 0.10 -19.13 -4.64
CA TRP A 120 -0.14 -19.91 -3.42
C TRP A 120 1.12 -20.62 -2.91
N GLN A 121 1.93 -21.15 -3.83
CA GLN A 121 3.21 -21.79 -3.51
C GLN A 121 4.27 -20.82 -2.96
N SER A 122 4.12 -19.51 -3.19
CA SER A 122 5.05 -18.49 -2.69
C SER A 122 4.68 -17.93 -1.31
N ILE A 123 3.43 -18.09 -0.85
CA ILE A 123 3.00 -17.64 0.50
C ILE A 123 3.86 -18.24 1.63
N PRO A 124 4.18 -19.55 1.64
CA PRO A 124 5.02 -20.14 2.69
C PRO A 124 6.45 -19.58 2.76
N TYR A 125 6.95 -18.94 1.70
CA TYR A 125 8.26 -18.28 1.71
C TYR A 125 8.20 -16.93 2.42
N SER A 126 7.09 -16.20 2.31
CA SER A 126 6.85 -14.97 3.07
C SER A 126 6.78 -15.27 4.58
N ALA A 127 5.99 -16.30 4.96
CA ALA A 127 5.89 -16.76 6.34
C ALA A 127 7.20 -17.37 6.88
N GLY A 128 7.88 -18.20 6.07
CA GLY A 128 9.13 -18.87 6.46
C GLY A 128 10.32 -17.92 6.58
N GLY A 129 10.41 -16.91 5.72
CA GLY A 129 11.43 -15.86 5.81
C GLY A 129 11.26 -14.99 7.04
N SER A 130 10.02 -14.63 7.38
CA SER A 130 9.68 -13.95 8.64
C SER A 130 10.01 -14.85 9.85
N LEU A 131 9.49 -16.07 9.92
CA LEU A 131 9.80 -17.01 11.01
C LEU A 131 11.31 -17.25 11.20
N MET A 132 12.11 -17.21 10.13
CA MET A 132 13.56 -17.23 10.23
C MET A 132 14.12 -15.94 10.85
N TRP A 133 13.60 -14.77 10.46
CA TRP A 133 13.98 -13.46 11.01
C TRP A 133 13.77 -13.43 12.54
N GLU A 134 12.52 -13.50 12.99
CA GLU A 134 12.12 -13.32 14.40
C GLU A 134 12.83 -14.30 15.38
N PHE A 135 13.01 -15.55 14.97
CA PHE A 135 13.52 -16.61 15.85
C PHE A 135 15.03 -16.82 15.77
N PHE A 136 15.72 -16.30 14.74
CA PHE A 136 17.14 -16.58 14.50
C PHE A 136 18.02 -15.37 14.20
N MET A 137 17.48 -14.27 13.66
CA MET A 137 18.27 -13.14 13.15
C MET A 137 18.38 -11.95 14.12
N GLU A 138 17.67 -12.01 15.25
CA GLU A 138 17.59 -10.91 16.23
C GLU A 138 17.84 -11.39 17.68
N THR A 139 18.12 -10.44 18.58
CA THR A 139 18.22 -10.71 20.04
C THR A 139 16.96 -10.38 20.82
N GLU A 140 15.97 -9.76 20.18
CA GLU A 140 14.73 -9.29 20.80
C GLU A 140 13.67 -10.39 20.78
N ALA A 141 12.49 -10.16 21.37
CA ALA A 141 11.46 -11.20 21.41
C ALA A 141 10.70 -11.24 20.07
N PRO A 142 10.42 -12.43 19.51
CA PRO A 142 9.82 -12.55 18.17
C PRO A 142 8.43 -11.88 18.13
N SER A 143 8.08 -11.19 17.04
CA SER A 143 6.85 -10.38 16.98
C SER A 143 5.67 -11.09 16.29
N ILE A 144 4.50 -11.02 16.93
CA ILE A 144 3.21 -11.48 16.39
C ILE A 144 2.78 -10.59 15.23
N ASN A 145 2.86 -9.26 15.38
CA ASN A 145 2.44 -8.35 14.32
C ASN A 145 3.39 -8.41 13.13
N ASP A 146 4.69 -8.59 13.33
CA ASP A 146 5.62 -8.59 12.20
C ASP A 146 5.62 -9.93 11.47
N MET A 147 5.41 -11.04 12.17
CA MET A 147 5.00 -12.31 11.54
C MET A 147 3.77 -12.14 10.64
N MET A 148 2.74 -11.40 11.09
CA MET A 148 1.53 -11.18 10.31
C MET A 148 1.71 -10.17 9.17
N ALA A 149 2.37 -9.03 9.40
CA ALA A 149 2.57 -7.97 8.42
C ALA A 149 3.55 -8.40 7.32
N THR A 150 4.68 -9.01 7.71
CA THR A 150 5.65 -9.61 6.78
C THR A 150 4.99 -10.72 5.95
N THR A 151 4.15 -11.58 6.55
CA THR A 151 3.46 -12.63 5.78
C THR A 151 2.40 -12.06 4.83
N PHE A 152 1.37 -11.38 5.35
CA PHE A 152 0.18 -11.03 4.56
C PHE A 152 0.38 -9.78 3.71
N GLY A 153 1.03 -8.74 4.25
CA GLY A 153 1.45 -7.57 3.47
C GLY A 153 2.50 -7.95 2.42
N GLY A 154 3.41 -8.88 2.76
CA GLY A 154 4.40 -9.42 1.84
C GLY A 154 3.83 -10.14 0.63
N VAL A 155 2.77 -10.94 0.79
CA VAL A 155 2.05 -11.54 -0.34
C VAL A 155 1.46 -10.47 -1.27
N ALA A 156 0.85 -9.41 -0.70
CA ALA A 156 0.23 -8.35 -1.49
C ALA A 156 1.25 -7.51 -2.27
N LEU A 157 2.28 -6.99 -1.60
CA LEU A 157 3.31 -6.17 -2.23
C LEU A 157 4.22 -7.01 -3.15
N GLY A 158 4.48 -8.27 -2.79
CA GLY A 158 5.21 -9.23 -3.61
C GLY A 158 4.54 -9.49 -4.96
N GLU A 159 3.28 -9.94 -4.99
CA GLU A 159 2.62 -10.24 -6.27
C GLU A 159 2.46 -9.00 -7.16
N ILE A 160 2.21 -7.83 -6.57
CA ILE A 160 2.16 -6.55 -7.29
C ILE A 160 3.51 -6.22 -7.94
N THR A 161 4.61 -6.30 -7.18
CA THR A 161 5.96 -6.01 -7.70
C THR A 161 6.45 -7.05 -8.70
N TYR A 162 6.12 -8.34 -8.50
CA TYR A 162 6.38 -9.40 -9.48
C TYR A 162 5.65 -9.14 -10.81
N ARG A 163 4.34 -8.86 -10.76
CA ARG A 163 3.51 -8.60 -11.96
C ARG A 163 3.88 -7.29 -12.66
N LEU A 164 4.22 -6.24 -11.90
CA LEU A 164 4.66 -4.95 -12.45
C LEU A 164 6.05 -5.05 -13.12
N SER A 165 7.01 -5.75 -12.50
CA SER A 165 8.34 -5.95 -13.09
C SER A 165 8.30 -6.75 -14.40
N ASP A 166 7.31 -7.65 -14.58
CA ASP A 166 7.12 -8.43 -15.82
C ASP A 166 6.89 -7.55 -17.05
N LEU A 167 6.28 -6.37 -16.87
CA LEU A 167 6.00 -5.42 -17.95
C LEU A 167 7.28 -4.84 -18.58
N PHE A 168 8.38 -4.80 -17.83
CA PHE A 168 9.64 -4.19 -18.28
C PHE A 168 10.55 -5.18 -19.01
N ILE A 169 10.41 -6.49 -18.72
CA ILE A 169 11.19 -7.57 -19.33
C ILE A 169 10.93 -7.63 -20.85
N ASP A 170 12.03 -7.58 -21.61
CA ASP A 170 12.12 -7.97 -23.03
C ASP A 170 13.52 -8.51 -23.33
N ASN A 171 13.65 -9.83 -23.47
CA ASN A 171 14.91 -10.54 -23.76
C ASN A 171 15.41 -10.37 -25.21
N ARG A 172 14.68 -9.65 -26.07
CA ARG A 172 15.10 -9.36 -27.46
C ARG A 172 15.95 -8.09 -27.55
N ALA A 173 15.75 -7.18 -26.58
CA ALA A 173 16.42 -5.88 -26.46
C ALA A 173 17.93 -6.01 -26.18
N THR A 174 18.68 -4.97 -26.55
CA THR A 174 20.15 -4.93 -26.48
C THR A 174 20.67 -3.55 -26.06
N GLY A 175 21.92 -3.45 -25.62
CA GLY A 175 22.55 -2.19 -25.25
C GLY A 175 21.82 -1.46 -24.10
N TRP A 176 21.79 -0.12 -24.15
CA TRP A 176 21.20 0.69 -23.08
C TRP A 176 19.71 0.44 -22.82
N GLU A 177 18.93 0.03 -23.83
CA GLU A 177 17.52 -0.36 -23.61
C GLU A 177 17.44 -1.60 -22.70
N ARG A 178 18.31 -2.60 -22.92
CA ARG A 178 18.37 -3.79 -22.08
C ARG A 178 18.78 -3.44 -20.65
N VAL A 179 19.81 -2.60 -20.48
CA VAL A 179 20.26 -2.14 -19.16
C VAL A 179 19.14 -1.41 -18.42
N GLY A 180 18.45 -0.46 -19.06
CA GLY A 180 17.33 0.26 -18.45
C GLY A 180 16.15 -0.65 -18.06
N ARG A 181 15.83 -1.65 -18.89
CA ARG A 181 14.78 -2.64 -18.60
C ARG A 181 15.12 -3.53 -17.40
N GLU A 182 16.33 -4.08 -17.35
CA GLU A 182 16.75 -4.92 -16.22
C GLU A 182 16.89 -4.09 -14.92
N LEU A 183 17.36 -2.84 -15.02
CA LEU A 183 17.43 -1.91 -13.87
C LEU A 183 16.03 -1.60 -13.32
N LEU A 184 15.06 -1.26 -14.18
CA LEU A 184 13.67 -1.05 -13.74
C LEU A 184 13.06 -2.34 -13.16
N THR A 185 13.34 -3.50 -13.76
CA THR A 185 12.91 -4.81 -13.24
C THR A 185 13.45 -5.04 -11.82
N GLY A 186 14.72 -4.71 -11.57
CA GLY A 186 15.35 -4.83 -10.26
C GLY A 186 14.92 -3.78 -9.23
N ILE A 187 14.67 -2.53 -9.63
CA ILE A 187 14.13 -1.49 -8.73
C ILE A 187 12.71 -1.86 -8.27
N ILE A 188 11.88 -2.40 -9.18
CA ILE A 188 10.50 -2.79 -8.88
C ILE A 188 10.47 -4.08 -8.08
N SER A 189 11.31 -5.08 -8.40
CA SER A 189 11.35 -6.38 -7.73
C SER A 189 12.80 -6.84 -7.56
N PRO A 190 13.49 -6.47 -6.46
CA PRO A 190 14.92 -6.71 -6.28
C PRO A 190 15.32 -8.18 -6.42
N MET A 191 14.59 -9.10 -5.79
CA MET A 191 14.88 -10.54 -5.90
C MET A 191 14.73 -11.06 -7.34
N ARG A 192 13.83 -10.48 -8.14
CA ARG A 192 13.71 -10.84 -9.57
C ARG A 192 14.85 -10.30 -10.40
N GLY A 193 15.34 -9.08 -10.12
CA GLY A 193 16.56 -8.55 -10.72
C GLY A 193 17.77 -9.42 -10.39
N ILE A 194 17.98 -9.72 -9.10
CA ILE A 194 19.08 -10.57 -8.60
C ILE A 194 19.01 -11.97 -9.22
N ASN A 195 17.84 -12.62 -9.23
CA ASN A 195 17.67 -13.95 -9.84
C ASN A 195 18.02 -13.94 -11.33
N ARG A 196 17.60 -12.92 -12.09
CA ARG A 196 17.91 -12.79 -13.53
C ARG A 196 19.39 -12.51 -13.79
N LEU A 197 20.07 -11.77 -12.91
CA LEU A 197 21.51 -11.55 -12.96
C LEU A 197 22.30 -12.85 -12.68
N ILE A 198 21.96 -13.56 -11.59
CA ILE A 198 22.64 -14.81 -11.16
C ILE A 198 22.40 -15.94 -12.16
N THR A 199 21.16 -16.11 -12.65
CA THR A 199 20.87 -17.09 -13.71
C THR A 199 21.42 -16.68 -15.08
N GLY A 200 21.91 -15.45 -15.21
CA GLY A 200 22.43 -14.87 -16.44
C GLY A 200 21.38 -14.54 -17.50
N GLU A 201 20.08 -14.67 -17.21
CA GLU A 201 19.03 -14.31 -18.18
C GLU A 201 19.02 -12.80 -18.48
N SER A 202 19.46 -11.93 -17.56
CA SER A 202 19.66 -10.50 -17.86
C SER A 202 20.61 -10.26 -19.04
N TRP A 203 21.62 -11.10 -19.22
CA TRP A 203 22.64 -10.99 -20.27
C TRP A 203 22.29 -11.76 -21.56
N LYS A 204 21.47 -12.81 -21.46
CA LYS A 204 21.12 -13.67 -22.61
C LYS A 204 20.05 -13.03 -23.50
N ARG A 205 20.44 -12.67 -24.72
CA ARG A 205 19.49 -12.32 -25.78
C ARG A 205 18.70 -13.56 -26.21
N ARG A 206 17.40 -13.40 -26.45
CA ARG A 206 16.48 -14.43 -26.97
C ARG A 206 15.70 -13.88 -28.18
N SER A 207 15.04 -14.76 -28.92
CA SER A 207 14.10 -14.40 -30.00
C SER A 207 12.73 -13.91 -29.50
N TYR A 208 12.45 -14.06 -28.21
CA TYR A 208 11.14 -13.88 -27.58
C TYR A 208 11.25 -12.99 -26.33
N LYS A 209 10.18 -12.27 -25.94
CA LYS A 209 10.24 -11.31 -24.81
C LYS A 209 10.63 -11.96 -23.48
N GLY A 210 10.07 -13.13 -23.18
CA GLY A 210 10.35 -13.85 -21.94
C GLY A 210 9.61 -13.34 -20.70
N ARG A 211 8.45 -12.70 -20.91
CA ARG A 211 7.48 -12.34 -19.86
C ARG A 211 6.71 -13.56 -19.38
N SER A 212 6.22 -13.53 -18.14
CA SER A 212 5.29 -14.55 -17.63
C SER A 212 3.84 -14.32 -18.06
N TYR A 213 3.46 -13.10 -18.46
CA TYR A 213 2.07 -12.77 -18.86
C TYR A 213 1.99 -12.24 -20.31
N SER A 214 1.01 -12.76 -21.08
CA SER A 214 0.92 -12.54 -22.54
C SER A 214 0.12 -11.33 -22.99
N ASN A 215 -0.93 -10.96 -22.26
CA ASN A 215 -1.75 -9.78 -22.59
C ASN A 215 -2.35 -9.20 -21.32
N VAL A 216 -1.90 -8.00 -20.94
CA VAL A 216 -2.42 -7.29 -19.77
C VAL A 216 -2.76 -5.85 -20.18
N PRO A 217 -4.02 -5.39 -20.03
CA PRO A 217 -4.34 -3.97 -20.09
C PRO A 217 -3.83 -3.27 -18.83
N VAL A 218 -3.02 -2.24 -19.00
CA VAL A 218 -2.42 -1.48 -17.89
C VAL A 218 -2.74 0.00 -18.03
N ASN A 219 -2.99 0.67 -16.91
CA ASN A 219 -3.08 2.12 -16.81
C ASN A 219 -2.19 2.56 -15.64
N LEU A 220 -0.97 2.98 -15.97
CA LEU A 220 0.02 3.52 -15.03
C LEU A 220 0.10 5.03 -15.22
N ILE A 221 -0.13 5.78 -14.15
CA ILE A 221 -0.07 7.24 -14.12
C ILE A 221 0.95 7.63 -13.05
N LEU A 222 1.97 8.40 -13.45
CA LEU A 222 2.90 9.05 -12.53
C LEU A 222 2.51 10.53 -12.44
N SER A 223 2.39 11.07 -11.24
CA SER A 223 2.01 12.48 -11.03
C SER A 223 2.91 13.17 -10.01
N MET A 224 3.04 14.49 -10.12
CA MET A 224 3.73 15.31 -9.12
C MET A 224 3.05 16.67 -8.94
N GLY A 225 3.24 17.29 -7.78
CA GLY A 225 2.82 18.67 -7.53
C GLY A 225 2.79 19.06 -6.04
N PRO A 226 2.46 20.31 -5.70
CA PRO A 226 2.33 20.74 -4.32
C PRO A 226 1.20 20.00 -3.59
N ARG A 227 1.51 19.52 -2.37
CA ARG A 227 0.57 19.08 -1.35
C ARG A 227 0.60 20.05 -0.18
N PHE A 228 -0.57 20.28 0.43
CA PHE A 228 -0.73 20.93 1.72
C PHE A 228 -1.58 20.03 2.60
N LEU A 229 -1.00 19.48 3.68
CA LEU A 229 -1.74 18.84 4.77
C LEU A 229 -2.02 19.92 5.82
N ALA A 230 -3.28 20.22 6.11
CA ALA A 230 -3.64 21.08 7.22
C ALA A 230 -3.23 20.43 8.55
N ASP A 231 -3.05 21.23 9.60
CA ASP A 231 -2.98 20.67 10.95
C ASP A 231 -4.36 20.06 11.28
N GLU A 232 -5.37 20.91 11.45
CA GLU A 232 -6.78 20.56 11.73
C GLU A 232 -7.73 21.05 10.62
N GLU A 233 -8.96 20.53 10.56
CA GLU A 233 -10.02 20.83 9.58
C GLU A 233 -10.19 22.33 9.29
N LYS A 234 -10.18 23.15 10.34
CA LYS A 234 -10.45 24.59 10.27
C LYS A 234 -9.17 25.42 10.26
N SER A 235 -8.01 24.78 10.30
CA SER A 235 -6.70 25.44 10.30
C SER A 235 -6.37 26.03 8.93
N ARG A 236 -5.64 27.14 8.93
CA ARG A 236 -4.91 27.66 7.75
C ARG A 236 -3.41 27.44 7.86
N LYS A 237 -2.96 26.80 8.95
CA LYS A 237 -1.62 26.29 9.15
C LYS A 237 -1.60 24.80 8.78
N GLY A 238 -0.41 24.29 8.46
CA GLY A 238 -0.22 22.94 7.97
C GLY A 238 1.19 22.71 7.42
N SER A 239 1.44 21.50 6.96
CA SER A 239 2.67 21.06 6.30
C SER A 239 2.50 21.09 4.78
N SER A 240 3.30 21.93 4.11
CA SER A 240 3.43 21.90 2.64
C SER A 240 4.58 20.99 2.22
N SER A 241 4.36 20.13 1.24
CA SER A 241 5.36 19.22 0.65
C SER A 241 5.32 19.27 -0.88
N LEU A 242 6.39 18.79 -1.52
CA LEU A 242 6.33 18.38 -2.93
C LEU A 242 5.95 16.90 -2.98
N HIS A 243 4.77 16.60 -3.54
CA HIS A 243 4.19 15.27 -3.55
C HIS A 243 4.40 14.57 -4.90
N PHE A 244 4.56 13.25 -4.85
CA PHE A 244 4.65 12.35 -6.00
C PHE A 244 3.67 11.18 -5.82
N ASP A 245 2.82 10.93 -6.83
CA ASP A 245 1.96 9.75 -6.89
C ASP A 245 2.44 8.79 -7.98
N LEU A 246 2.38 7.50 -7.67
CA LEU A 246 2.21 6.43 -8.64
C LEU A 246 0.82 5.83 -8.46
N ALA A 247 0.00 5.83 -9.51
CA ALA A 247 -1.29 5.16 -9.55
C ALA A 247 -1.30 4.12 -10.68
N LEU A 248 -1.48 2.85 -10.33
CA LEU A 248 -1.40 1.71 -11.21
C LEU A 248 -2.70 0.90 -11.17
N ASN A 249 -3.23 0.61 -12.35
CA ASN A 249 -4.29 -0.38 -12.55
C ASN A 249 -3.78 -1.44 -13.51
N TYR A 250 -3.85 -2.69 -13.09
CA TYR A 250 -3.35 -3.85 -13.83
C TYR A 250 -4.52 -4.81 -14.10
N GLY A 251 -4.65 -5.25 -15.35
CA GLY A 251 -5.66 -6.23 -15.75
C GLY A 251 -7.06 -5.64 -15.98
N ASN A 252 -8.03 -6.55 -16.09
CA ASN A 252 -9.45 -6.28 -16.31
C ASN A 252 -10.25 -7.15 -15.31
N PRO A 253 -11.08 -6.58 -14.43
CA PRO A 253 -11.78 -7.37 -13.41
C PRO A 253 -12.89 -8.25 -13.99
N PHE A 254 -13.37 -7.98 -15.22
CA PHE A 254 -14.49 -8.70 -15.84
C PHE A 254 -14.10 -9.91 -16.69
N ASN A 255 -12.81 -10.24 -16.79
CA ASN A 255 -12.37 -11.44 -17.51
C ASN A 255 -12.50 -12.66 -16.58
N ASP A 256 -13.31 -13.65 -16.95
CA ASP A 256 -13.65 -14.77 -16.05
C ASP A 256 -13.39 -16.18 -16.62
N GLU A 257 -12.80 -16.29 -17.83
CA GLU A 257 -12.55 -17.59 -18.48
C GLU A 257 -11.63 -18.53 -17.66
N ASN A 258 -10.63 -18.00 -16.96
CA ASN A 258 -9.69 -18.77 -16.10
C ASN A 258 -9.05 -17.87 -15.02
N TYR A 259 -9.76 -17.54 -13.93
CA TYR A 259 -9.30 -16.55 -12.95
C TYR A 259 -8.11 -17.02 -12.07
N THR A 260 -6.96 -16.35 -12.17
CA THR A 260 -5.82 -16.51 -11.23
C THR A 260 -5.67 -15.32 -10.26
N PRO A 261 -5.14 -15.51 -9.04
CA PRO A 261 -4.93 -14.41 -8.09
C PRO A 261 -4.08 -13.27 -8.66
N TYR A 262 -4.51 -12.03 -8.43
CA TYR A 262 -3.95 -10.80 -8.96
C TYR A 262 -3.98 -10.67 -10.50
N GLU A 263 -4.90 -11.35 -11.19
CA GLU A 263 -5.22 -11.01 -12.59
C GLU A 263 -5.76 -9.58 -12.75
N TRP A 264 -6.46 -9.09 -11.73
CA TRP A 264 -6.74 -7.67 -11.55
C TRP A 264 -6.19 -7.18 -10.21
N PHE A 265 -5.53 -6.03 -10.24
CA PHE A 265 -5.23 -5.27 -9.02
C PHE A 265 -5.13 -3.77 -9.28
N ARG A 266 -5.32 -3.00 -8.21
CA ARG A 266 -4.98 -1.58 -8.12
C ARG A 266 -3.88 -1.37 -7.09
N PHE A 267 -2.99 -0.44 -7.37
CA PHE A 267 -1.90 -0.04 -6.48
C PHE A 267 -1.72 1.48 -6.54
N LYS A 268 -1.65 2.13 -5.38
CA LYS A 268 -1.28 3.54 -5.23
C LYS A 268 -0.10 3.65 -4.27
N LEU A 269 0.89 4.46 -4.63
CA LEU A 269 2.00 4.87 -3.78
C LEU A 269 2.06 6.40 -3.80
N GLY A 270 2.02 7.03 -2.62
CA GLY A 270 2.19 8.46 -2.42
C GLY A 270 3.45 8.74 -1.61
N MET A 271 4.26 9.67 -2.09
CA MET A 271 5.55 10.03 -1.51
C MET A 271 5.66 11.54 -1.35
N ASP A 272 6.18 12.01 -0.22
CA ASP A 272 6.46 13.44 0.01
C ASP A 272 7.96 13.74 0.06
N VAL A 273 8.31 14.90 -0.48
CA VAL A 273 9.62 15.51 -0.34
C VAL A 273 9.47 16.74 0.55
N ILE A 274 10.06 16.64 1.75
CA ILE A 274 10.15 17.65 2.84
C ILE A 274 8.84 17.81 3.65
N ASN A 275 8.99 18.07 4.96
CA ASN A 275 7.95 18.32 5.99
C ASN A 275 6.95 17.17 6.31
N GLN A 276 7.04 16.00 5.65
CA GLN A 276 6.17 14.82 5.86
C GLN A 276 6.93 13.52 5.59
N PRO A 277 6.40 12.34 5.98
CA PRO A 277 7.03 11.04 5.71
C PRO A 277 7.31 10.80 4.22
N LEU A 278 8.48 10.22 3.92
CA LEU A 278 8.91 9.94 2.53
C LEU A 278 7.91 9.06 1.78
N ILE A 279 7.23 8.16 2.48
CA ILE A 279 6.10 7.36 1.98
C ILE A 279 4.92 7.70 2.88
N ASN A 280 3.92 8.41 2.35
CA ASN A 280 2.75 8.87 3.10
C ASN A 280 1.48 8.05 2.83
N GLN A 281 1.50 7.24 1.77
CA GLN A 281 0.37 6.45 1.31
C GLN A 281 0.86 5.21 0.55
N VAL A 282 0.36 4.03 0.92
CA VAL A 282 0.38 2.84 0.08
C VAL A 282 -1.01 2.21 0.15
N ASN A 283 -1.67 2.01 -0.99
CA ASN A 283 -2.95 1.31 -1.05
C ASN A 283 -2.89 0.24 -2.13
N ALA A 284 -3.30 -0.97 -1.79
CA ALA A 284 -3.29 -2.13 -2.67
C ALA A 284 -4.62 -2.89 -2.53
N ILE A 285 -5.24 -3.19 -3.67
CA ILE A 285 -6.46 -3.99 -3.76
C ILE A 285 -6.23 -5.01 -4.86
N GLY A 286 -6.00 -6.27 -4.48
CA GLY A 286 -5.75 -7.38 -5.41
C GLY A 286 -6.87 -8.41 -5.34
N ALA A 287 -7.44 -8.77 -6.50
CA ALA A 287 -8.46 -9.81 -6.54
C ALA A 287 -7.81 -11.19 -6.41
N LEU A 288 -8.13 -11.93 -5.35
CA LEU A 288 -7.72 -13.32 -5.16
C LEU A 288 -8.57 -14.27 -6.00
N TRP A 289 -9.85 -13.93 -6.15
CA TRP A 289 -10.81 -14.63 -7.01
C TRP A 289 -11.88 -13.64 -7.48
N GLY A 290 -12.43 -13.85 -8.68
CA GLY A 290 -13.51 -13.03 -9.20
C GLY A 290 -14.37 -13.74 -10.23
N LYS A 291 -15.60 -13.24 -10.42
CA LYS A 291 -16.49 -13.64 -11.50
C LYS A 291 -17.36 -12.47 -11.98
N ASN A 292 -17.56 -12.39 -13.28
CA ASN A 292 -18.57 -11.53 -13.90
C ASN A 292 -19.96 -12.13 -13.61
N ILE A 293 -20.73 -11.52 -12.70
CA ILE A 293 -22.02 -12.07 -12.24
C ILE A 293 -23.22 -11.55 -13.02
N TRP A 294 -23.06 -10.42 -13.73
CA TRP A 294 -24.08 -9.86 -14.60
C TRP A 294 -23.46 -8.97 -15.65
N GLN A 295 -23.86 -9.15 -16.90
CA GLN A 295 -23.47 -8.30 -18.02
C GLN A 295 -24.67 -8.04 -18.92
N LYS A 296 -24.89 -6.78 -19.28
CA LYS A 296 -25.94 -6.38 -20.23
C LYS A 296 -25.54 -5.11 -20.97
N ASP A 297 -25.66 -5.14 -22.29
CA ASP A 297 -25.34 -4.03 -23.19
C ASP A 297 -23.90 -3.50 -22.93
N ASN A 298 -23.77 -2.27 -22.48
CA ASN A 298 -22.50 -1.63 -22.11
C ASN A 298 -22.12 -1.76 -20.63
N ARG A 299 -22.82 -2.59 -19.85
CA ARG A 299 -22.73 -2.66 -18.39
C ARG A 299 -22.27 -4.03 -17.92
N SER A 300 -21.40 -4.04 -16.92
CA SER A 300 -20.90 -5.27 -16.29
C SER A 300 -20.82 -5.09 -14.77
N LEU A 301 -21.10 -6.16 -14.04
CA LEU A 301 -20.98 -6.27 -12.58
C LEU A 301 -20.19 -7.55 -12.25
N MET A 302 -19.04 -7.35 -11.62
CA MET A 302 -18.19 -8.42 -11.10
C MET A 302 -18.32 -8.47 -9.58
N PHE A 303 -18.24 -9.68 -9.03
CA PHE A 303 -18.13 -9.94 -7.61
C PHE A 303 -16.90 -10.82 -7.35
N GLY A 304 -16.24 -10.65 -6.21
CA GLY A 304 -14.99 -11.36 -5.92
C GLY A 304 -14.55 -11.33 -4.46
N ILE A 305 -13.43 -12.00 -4.22
CA ILE A 305 -12.68 -11.99 -2.97
C ILE A 305 -11.41 -11.19 -3.22
N PHE A 306 -11.17 -10.18 -2.38
CA PHE A 306 -10.07 -9.24 -2.54
C PHE A 306 -9.15 -9.28 -1.31
N GLN A 307 -7.85 -9.26 -1.56
CA GLN A 307 -6.84 -8.93 -0.55
C GLN A 307 -6.64 -7.41 -0.56
N HIS A 308 -6.62 -6.82 0.63
CA HIS A 308 -6.36 -5.41 0.84
C HIS A 308 -5.06 -5.24 1.63
N PHE A 309 -4.29 -4.21 1.27
CA PHE A 309 -3.19 -3.70 2.07
C PHE A 309 -3.21 -2.17 1.99
N ASP A 310 -3.43 -1.50 3.12
CA ASP A 310 -3.43 -0.04 3.18
C ASP A 310 -2.45 0.49 4.24
N TYR A 311 -1.84 1.62 3.95
CA TYR A 311 -0.91 2.35 4.79
C TYR A 311 -1.14 3.84 4.52
N TYR A 312 -1.45 4.59 5.57
CA TYR A 312 -1.63 6.04 5.54
C TYR A 312 -0.84 6.64 6.69
N ASP A 313 0.08 7.53 6.36
CA ASP A 313 1.02 8.09 7.31
C ASP A 313 1.09 9.62 7.19
N SER A 314 1.34 10.26 8.31
CA SER A 314 1.64 11.68 8.43
C SER A 314 2.51 11.91 9.66
N ASP A 315 3.25 13.01 9.66
CA ASP A 315 4.15 13.36 10.76
C ASP A 315 3.81 14.74 11.35
N ILE A 316 4.23 14.95 12.58
CA ILE A 316 3.99 16.16 13.38
C ILE A 316 4.60 17.37 12.65
N ASN A 317 3.79 18.43 12.51
CA ASN A 317 4.27 19.69 11.96
C ASN A 317 5.17 20.41 12.98
N SER A 318 6.48 20.16 12.93
CA SER A 318 7.51 20.66 13.87
C SER A 318 7.63 22.20 13.96
N LYS A 319 6.85 22.95 13.19
CA LYS A 319 6.71 24.41 13.26
C LYS A 319 5.52 24.87 14.13
N ASN A 320 4.74 23.94 14.67
CA ASN A 320 3.60 24.15 15.55
C ASN A 320 3.81 23.49 16.92
N SER A 321 3.00 23.89 17.90
CA SER A 321 2.98 23.31 19.26
C SER A 321 2.19 21.99 19.35
N GLN A 322 1.93 21.33 18.22
CA GLN A 322 1.19 20.07 18.16
C GLN A 322 2.15 18.90 18.44
N LEU A 323 1.71 17.92 19.23
CA LEU A 323 2.53 16.79 19.70
C LEU A 323 2.08 15.43 19.17
N ILE A 324 1.05 15.40 18.32
CA ILE A 324 0.38 14.19 17.81
C ILE A 324 0.20 14.37 16.30
N ALA A 325 0.51 13.34 15.50
CA ALA A 325 0.36 13.38 14.04
C ALA A 325 -1.11 13.57 13.62
N PRO A 326 -1.42 14.27 12.49
CA PRO A 326 -2.82 14.46 12.07
C PRO A 326 -3.59 13.16 11.79
N TYR A 327 -2.92 12.14 11.23
CA TYR A 327 -3.45 10.78 11.09
C TYR A 327 -2.31 9.74 10.96
N ARG A 328 -2.54 8.52 11.48
CA ARG A 328 -1.87 7.28 11.02
C ARG A 328 -2.90 6.16 11.00
N ILE A 329 -2.94 5.36 9.94
CA ILE A 329 -3.70 4.10 9.91
C ILE A 329 -3.09 3.09 8.95
N SER A 330 -3.18 1.80 9.27
CA SER A 330 -2.83 0.73 8.35
C SER A 330 -3.77 -0.47 8.47
N GLU A 331 -3.92 -1.17 7.36
CA GLU A 331 -4.60 -2.44 7.20
C GLU A 331 -3.57 -3.41 6.58
N ALA A 332 -2.67 -3.95 7.41
CA ALA A 332 -1.51 -4.73 6.95
C ALA A 332 -1.84 -6.18 6.58
N ALA A 333 -2.91 -6.75 7.17
CA ALA A 333 -3.40 -8.07 6.83
C ALA A 333 -4.94 -8.07 6.78
N ALA A 334 -5.51 -7.94 5.59
CA ALA A 334 -6.96 -7.98 5.39
C ALA A 334 -7.39 -8.64 4.08
N ALA A 335 -8.58 -9.22 4.12
CA ALA A 335 -9.28 -9.73 2.95
C ALA A 335 -10.79 -9.57 3.12
N GLY A 336 -11.52 -9.52 2.02
CA GLY A 336 -12.95 -9.25 2.03
C GLY A 336 -13.69 -9.64 0.77
N LEU A 337 -14.99 -9.44 0.82
CA LEU A 337 -15.88 -9.57 -0.33
C LEU A 337 -16.00 -8.20 -1.01
N GLY A 338 -16.12 -8.17 -2.33
CA GLY A 338 -16.34 -6.92 -3.04
C GLY A 338 -17.08 -7.08 -4.36
N ALA A 339 -17.61 -5.97 -4.84
CA ALA A 339 -18.29 -5.84 -6.11
C ALA A 339 -17.75 -4.65 -6.90
N ILE A 340 -17.60 -4.81 -8.22
CA ILE A 340 -17.12 -3.77 -9.15
C ILE A 340 -18.10 -3.67 -10.31
N TYR A 341 -18.65 -2.48 -10.51
CA TYR A 341 -19.62 -2.13 -11.55
C TYR A 341 -19.01 -1.14 -12.55
N TYR A 342 -19.19 -1.40 -13.85
CA TYR A 342 -18.91 -0.44 -14.90
C TYR A 342 -20.13 -0.26 -15.80
N LYS A 343 -20.35 0.97 -16.25
CA LYS A 343 -21.06 1.28 -17.50
C LYS A 343 -20.07 1.97 -18.45
N ASN A 344 -19.77 1.33 -19.57
CA ASN A 344 -19.02 1.93 -20.68
C ASN A 344 -19.88 2.96 -21.44
N PRO A 345 -19.27 3.93 -22.16
CA PRO A 345 -20.03 4.93 -22.93
C PRO A 345 -20.97 4.31 -23.98
N ASP A 346 -22.14 4.91 -24.18
CA ASP A 346 -23.03 4.63 -25.32
C ASP A 346 -22.56 5.43 -26.56
N PRO A 347 -22.88 5.01 -27.80
CA PRO A 347 -22.55 5.79 -29.00
C PRO A 347 -23.03 7.25 -28.98
N GLY A 348 -24.15 7.53 -28.29
CA GLY A 348 -24.68 8.88 -28.06
C GLY A 348 -24.37 9.49 -26.69
N ASN A 349 -23.85 8.73 -25.72
CA ASN A 349 -23.56 9.21 -24.36
C ASN A 349 -22.13 8.88 -23.97
N LYS A 350 -21.27 9.91 -24.02
CA LYS A 350 -19.82 9.82 -23.79
C LYS A 350 -19.42 9.67 -22.31
N THR A 351 -20.32 9.21 -21.45
CA THR A 351 -20.11 9.09 -20.00
C THR A 351 -19.80 7.64 -19.63
N LEU A 352 -18.60 7.39 -19.10
CA LEU A 352 -18.29 6.14 -18.39
C LEU A 352 -18.67 6.33 -16.91
N ILE A 353 -19.34 5.33 -16.34
CA ILE A 353 -19.68 5.28 -14.91
C ILE A 353 -18.95 4.10 -14.27
N TYR A 354 -18.34 4.34 -13.13
CA TYR A 354 -17.68 3.37 -12.27
C TYR A 354 -18.39 3.32 -10.92
N GLY A 355 -18.48 2.14 -10.32
CA GLY A 355 -18.92 1.95 -8.93
C GLY A 355 -18.25 0.73 -8.31
N GLU A 356 -17.97 0.76 -7.02
CA GLU A 356 -17.40 -0.37 -6.29
C GLU A 356 -17.79 -0.35 -4.81
N LEU A 357 -17.71 -1.52 -4.17
CA LEU A 357 -17.91 -1.69 -2.73
C LEU A 357 -17.15 -2.92 -2.24
N TYR A 358 -16.44 -2.80 -1.12
CA TYR A 358 -15.70 -3.86 -0.45
C TYR A 358 -16.04 -3.87 1.05
N THR A 359 -16.10 -5.06 1.65
CA THR A 359 -16.26 -5.28 3.08
C THR A 359 -15.24 -6.30 3.56
N ASN A 360 -14.30 -5.85 4.40
CA ASN A 360 -13.08 -6.58 4.74
C ASN A 360 -13.02 -6.95 6.22
N GLY A 361 -12.55 -8.16 6.52
CA GLY A 361 -12.02 -8.51 7.83
C GLY A 361 -10.55 -8.11 7.91
N VAL A 362 -10.19 -7.35 8.94
CA VAL A 362 -8.82 -6.88 9.20
C VAL A 362 -8.23 -7.74 10.31
N ALA A 363 -7.36 -8.69 9.95
CA ALA A 363 -6.69 -9.58 10.89
C ALA A 363 -5.54 -8.88 11.63
N LEU A 364 -4.80 -8.01 10.92
CA LEU A 364 -3.88 -7.05 11.51
C LEU A 364 -4.10 -5.68 10.87
N GLY A 365 -4.29 -4.67 11.71
CA GLY A 365 -4.27 -3.27 11.35
C GLY A 365 -3.73 -2.45 12.52
N ALA A 366 -3.66 -1.13 12.31
CA ALA A 366 -3.11 -0.20 13.27
C ALA A 366 -3.72 1.18 13.11
N SER A 367 -3.79 1.96 14.19
CA SER A 367 -4.31 3.33 14.21
C SER A 367 -3.53 4.18 15.21
N LEU A 368 -3.27 5.44 14.87
CA LEU A 368 -2.66 6.44 15.77
C LEU A 368 -3.24 6.40 17.20
N SER A 369 -2.37 6.58 18.20
CA SER A 369 -2.75 6.79 19.60
C SER A 369 -2.42 8.22 20.04
N ASP A 370 -3.27 8.78 20.92
CA ASP A 370 -3.14 10.14 21.43
C ASP A 370 -2.38 10.20 22.78
N TYR A 371 -2.26 9.06 23.45
CA TYR A 371 -1.81 8.98 24.85
C TYR A 371 -0.63 8.02 25.09
N MET A 372 -0.11 7.37 24.03
CA MET A 372 0.92 6.34 24.14
C MET A 372 2.29 6.91 24.57
N LYS A 373 3.05 6.12 25.32
CA LYS A 373 4.39 6.45 25.85
C LYS A 373 5.43 5.33 25.64
N LEU A 374 5.18 4.43 24.68
CA LEU A 374 5.92 3.17 24.51
C LEU A 374 7.09 3.35 23.53
N GLY A 375 8.22 3.87 24.01
CA GLY A 375 9.43 4.04 23.22
C GLY A 375 9.21 4.99 22.04
N GLU A 376 9.39 4.49 20.82
CA GLU A 376 9.18 5.24 19.58
C GLU A 376 7.82 4.96 18.92
N ARG A 377 6.93 4.19 19.57
CA ARG A 377 5.59 3.88 19.07
C ARG A 377 4.55 4.89 19.55
N ASP A 378 3.88 5.51 18.58
CA ASP A 378 2.77 6.47 18.76
C ASP A 378 1.41 5.91 18.28
N TYR A 379 1.31 4.60 18.05
CA TYR A 379 0.13 3.97 17.44
C TYR A 379 -0.27 2.66 18.12
N ASN A 380 -1.57 2.37 18.08
CA ASN A 380 -2.17 1.15 18.56
C ASN A 380 -2.25 0.11 17.43
N LEU A 381 -1.82 -1.12 17.71
CA LEU A 381 -2.09 -2.30 16.90
C LEU A 381 -3.48 -2.87 17.22
N GLY A 382 -4.03 -3.66 16.31
CA GLY A 382 -5.34 -4.28 16.51
C GLY A 382 -5.84 -5.13 15.36
N SER A 383 -7.10 -5.52 15.46
CA SER A 383 -7.86 -6.20 14.41
C SER A 383 -9.29 -5.66 14.37
N GLY A 384 -10.04 -5.92 13.31
CA GLY A 384 -11.37 -5.34 13.13
C GLY A 384 -11.91 -5.50 11.72
N TYR A 385 -12.45 -4.42 11.15
CA TYR A 385 -13.01 -4.43 9.80
C TYR A 385 -12.81 -3.11 9.06
N SER A 386 -12.98 -3.15 7.74
CA SER A 386 -13.11 -1.93 6.93
C SER A 386 -14.20 -2.06 5.87
N ILE A 387 -14.79 -0.91 5.50
CA ILE A 387 -15.78 -0.78 4.45
C ILE A 387 -15.26 0.27 3.47
N LYS A 388 -15.13 -0.11 2.20
CA LYS A 388 -14.56 0.74 1.15
C LYS A 388 -15.51 0.81 -0.03
N GLY A 389 -16.09 1.97 -0.32
CA GLY A 389 -16.97 2.19 -1.48
C GLY A 389 -16.31 3.11 -2.50
N GLY A 390 -16.70 3.09 -3.76
CA GLY A 390 -16.14 3.94 -4.82
C GLY A 390 -17.15 4.26 -5.91
N ALA A 391 -17.01 5.44 -6.53
CA ALA A 391 -17.91 5.97 -7.55
C ALA A 391 -17.14 6.93 -8.48
N GLY A 392 -17.26 6.74 -9.79
CA GLY A 392 -16.54 7.55 -10.77
C GLY A 392 -17.39 7.91 -11.98
N LEU A 393 -17.26 9.16 -12.43
CA LEU A 393 -17.89 9.68 -13.64
C LEU A 393 -16.81 10.23 -14.56
N ILE A 394 -16.66 9.66 -15.76
CA ILE A 394 -15.77 10.21 -16.80
C ILE A 394 -16.59 10.70 -17.98
N TYR A 395 -16.46 11.97 -18.33
CA TYR A 395 -17.08 12.58 -19.50
C TYR A 395 -16.07 12.78 -20.65
N ASN A 396 -16.50 12.43 -21.88
CA ASN A 396 -15.77 12.64 -23.13
C ASN A 396 -14.34 12.06 -23.17
N LYS A 397 -14.03 11.06 -22.33
CA LYS A 397 -12.66 10.55 -22.06
C LYS A 397 -11.64 11.67 -21.72
N GLN A 398 -12.08 12.73 -21.07
CA GLN A 398 -11.22 13.88 -20.72
C GLN A 398 -11.41 14.34 -19.28
N LEU A 399 -12.64 14.65 -18.88
CA LEU A 399 -12.96 15.10 -17.53
C LEU A 399 -13.37 13.90 -16.67
N ALA A 400 -12.82 13.76 -15.48
CA ALA A 400 -13.22 12.75 -14.49
C ALA A 400 -13.49 13.39 -13.13
N LEU A 401 -14.62 13.01 -12.51
CA LEU A 401 -14.98 13.31 -11.12
C LEU A 401 -15.14 11.99 -10.36
N LEU A 402 -14.46 11.88 -9.23
CA LEU A 402 -14.17 10.61 -8.58
C LEU A 402 -14.34 10.77 -7.07
N LEU A 403 -15.19 9.93 -6.48
CA LEU A 403 -15.60 9.94 -5.08
C LEU A 403 -15.50 8.50 -4.55
N ASN A 404 -15.08 8.30 -3.31
CA ASN A 404 -15.05 6.99 -2.66
C ASN A 404 -15.47 7.16 -1.18
N LEU A 405 -15.51 6.07 -0.41
CA LEU A 405 -15.63 6.05 1.05
C LEU A 405 -14.64 5.02 1.58
N GLU A 406 -13.77 5.37 2.54
CA GLU A 406 -13.01 4.39 3.32
C GLU A 406 -13.33 4.60 4.79
N ASN A 407 -13.97 3.62 5.42
CA ASN A 407 -14.13 3.57 6.87
C ASN A 407 -13.37 2.36 7.41
N TYR A 408 -12.41 2.61 8.29
CA TYR A 408 -11.64 1.61 9.00
C TYR A 408 -12.08 1.61 10.47
N HIS A 409 -12.27 0.44 11.08
CA HIS A 409 -12.62 0.29 12.49
C HIS A 409 -11.72 -0.78 13.12
N ILE A 410 -10.75 -0.33 13.90
CA ILE A 410 -9.70 -1.16 14.52
C ILE A 410 -9.95 -1.22 16.03
N PHE A 411 -9.86 -2.42 16.60
CA PHE A 411 -10.00 -2.67 18.03
C PHE A 411 -8.65 -3.10 18.62
N THR A 412 -8.23 -2.42 19.69
CA THR A 412 -6.99 -2.71 20.42
C THR A 412 -7.33 -3.51 21.67
N TRP A 413 -7.16 -4.83 21.59
CA TRP A 413 -7.72 -5.79 22.54
C TRP A 413 -6.89 -5.93 23.81
N LYS A 414 -5.55 -5.96 23.68
CA LYS A 414 -4.59 -6.12 24.77
C LYS A 414 -3.80 -4.83 24.97
N GLY A 415 -4.30 -3.91 25.79
CA GLY A 415 -3.57 -2.70 26.17
C GLY A 415 -2.73 -2.87 27.44
N TYR A 416 -1.97 -1.83 27.78
CA TYR A 416 -1.23 -1.74 29.04
C TYR A 416 -2.15 -1.54 30.27
N ASP A 417 -1.60 -1.73 31.45
CA ASP A 417 -2.25 -1.44 32.74
C ASP A 417 -2.11 0.06 33.04
N PRO A 418 -3.20 0.82 33.29
CA PRO A 418 -3.12 2.26 33.51
C PRO A 418 -2.28 2.65 34.74
N ASP A 419 -2.16 1.76 35.74
CA ASP A 419 -1.39 2.00 36.97
C ASP A 419 0.07 1.49 36.87
N LEU A 420 0.55 1.16 35.66
CA LEU A 420 1.90 0.64 35.42
C LEU A 420 2.99 1.68 35.71
N ASP A 421 3.92 1.37 36.62
CA ASP A 421 5.11 2.18 36.85
C ASP A 421 6.15 1.97 35.75
N TRP A 422 6.12 2.87 34.77
CA TRP A 422 7.06 2.97 33.65
C TRP A 422 8.54 3.08 34.04
N SER A 423 8.89 3.36 35.30
CA SER A 423 10.28 3.32 35.77
C SER A 423 10.78 1.91 36.12
N THR A 424 9.88 0.92 36.19
CA THR A 424 10.17 -0.45 36.64
C THR A 424 10.11 -1.51 35.54
N VAL A 425 9.78 -1.13 34.31
CA VAL A 425 9.48 -2.04 33.19
C VAL A 425 10.25 -1.63 31.93
N ASP A 426 10.81 -2.62 31.21
CA ASP A 426 11.40 -2.41 29.89
C ASP A 426 10.28 -2.31 28.83
N PRO A 427 10.17 -1.19 28.08
CA PRO A 427 9.24 -1.04 26.96
C PRO A 427 9.31 -2.18 25.93
N ASN A 428 10.50 -2.75 25.72
CA ASN A 428 10.74 -3.77 24.69
C ASN A 428 10.32 -5.18 25.14
N GLU A 429 10.03 -5.38 26.44
CA GLU A 429 9.44 -6.63 26.96
C GLU A 429 7.91 -6.51 27.18
N LEU A 430 7.31 -5.33 27.01
CA LEU A 430 5.88 -5.10 27.13
C LEU A 430 5.10 -5.61 25.90
N SER A 431 4.75 -6.90 25.96
CA SER A 431 3.81 -7.56 25.04
C SER A 431 2.41 -6.92 25.09
N VAL A 432 2.20 -5.75 24.49
CA VAL A 432 0.93 -5.02 24.41
C VAL A 432 0.70 -4.46 23.01
N GLN A 433 -0.57 -4.33 22.63
CA GLN A 433 -0.98 -3.72 21.37
C GLN A 433 -1.04 -2.17 21.43
N GLY A 434 -1.01 -1.58 22.63
CA GLY A 434 -1.07 -0.12 22.81
C GLY A 434 -2.06 0.32 23.89
N ASP A 435 -2.73 1.45 23.68
CA ASP A 435 -3.86 1.93 24.46
C ASP A 435 -5.13 1.13 24.12
N LYS A 436 -5.74 0.48 25.12
CA LYS A 436 -6.98 -0.28 24.92
C LYS A 436 -8.11 0.65 24.46
N SER A 437 -8.57 0.47 23.22
CA SER A 437 -9.43 1.42 22.52
C SER A 437 -10.24 0.75 21.40
N ASN A 438 -11.24 1.47 20.87
CA ASN A 438 -11.71 1.27 19.49
C ASN A 438 -11.49 2.56 18.69
N ALA A 439 -10.78 2.45 17.59
CA ALA A 439 -10.36 3.55 16.74
C ALA A 439 -11.06 3.46 15.38
N ARG A 440 -11.58 4.60 14.91
CA ARG A 440 -12.19 4.75 13.59
C ARG A 440 -11.48 5.85 12.84
N LEU A 441 -11.10 5.56 11.60
CA LEU A 441 -10.75 6.57 10.62
C LEU A 441 -11.73 6.48 9.46
N THR A 442 -12.35 7.60 9.13
CA THR A 442 -13.04 7.78 7.87
C THR A 442 -12.19 8.69 7.00
N VAL A 443 -11.63 8.12 5.93
CA VAL A 443 -10.92 8.90 4.90
C VAL A 443 -11.93 9.37 3.86
N PHE A 444 -11.63 10.54 3.28
CA PHE A 444 -12.51 11.28 2.40
C PHE A 444 -11.69 12.22 1.45
N SER A 445 -11.51 11.99 0.12
CA SER A 445 -10.46 12.36 -0.86
C SER A 445 -10.91 12.67 -2.34
N ILE A 446 -11.68 13.73 -2.64
CA ILE A 446 -12.28 13.93 -3.99
C ILE A 446 -11.19 14.18 -5.03
N LEU A 447 -11.25 13.51 -6.19
CA LEU A 447 -10.40 13.83 -7.34
C LEU A 447 -11.20 14.36 -8.54
N LEU A 448 -10.81 15.56 -8.99
CA LEU A 448 -11.25 16.15 -10.25
C LEU A 448 -10.03 16.21 -11.20
N ALA A 449 -10.08 15.46 -12.30
CA ALA A 449 -8.99 15.42 -13.28
C ALA A 449 -9.44 15.78 -14.70
N TYR A 450 -8.56 16.45 -15.42
CA TYR A 450 -8.72 16.74 -16.84
C TYR A 450 -7.51 16.22 -17.64
N GLN A 451 -7.77 15.28 -18.55
CA GLN A 451 -6.78 14.64 -19.41
C GLN A 451 -6.69 15.34 -20.77
N PHE A 452 -5.47 15.69 -21.19
CA PHE A 452 -5.18 16.40 -22.44
C PHE A 452 -4.02 15.73 -23.20
N LYS A 453 -3.99 15.91 -24.54
CA LYS A 453 -2.98 15.30 -25.44
C LYS A 453 -2.80 13.77 -25.26
N LYS A 454 -3.86 13.05 -24.83
CA LYS A 454 -3.91 11.60 -24.51
C LYS A 454 -2.96 11.10 -23.41
N GLN A 455 -1.83 11.73 -23.12
CA GLN A 455 -0.87 11.26 -22.11
C GLN A 455 -0.87 12.10 -20.84
N TRP A 456 -1.17 13.39 -20.93
CA TRP A 456 -1.04 14.32 -19.81
C TRP A 456 -2.36 14.52 -19.09
N SER A 457 -2.29 14.78 -17.79
CA SER A 457 -3.43 15.20 -16.97
C SER A 457 -3.04 16.33 -16.03
N ILE A 458 -4.05 17.12 -15.65
CA ILE A 458 -4.02 17.95 -14.45
C ILE A 458 -5.10 17.43 -13.51
N ALA A 459 -4.80 17.30 -12.22
CA ALA A 459 -5.72 16.79 -11.22
C ALA A 459 -5.69 17.68 -9.97
N LEU A 460 -6.87 18.04 -9.48
CA LEU A 460 -7.07 18.58 -8.14
C LEU A 460 -7.59 17.44 -7.26
N SER A 461 -6.95 17.20 -6.12
CA SER A 461 -7.41 16.29 -5.08
C SER A 461 -7.55 17.03 -3.75
N ASN A 462 -8.58 16.71 -2.97
CA ASN A 462 -8.74 17.21 -1.61
C ASN A 462 -9.20 16.06 -0.70
N ARG A 463 -8.35 15.67 0.25
CA ARG A 463 -8.64 14.68 1.28
C ARG A 463 -8.97 15.29 2.63
N PHE A 464 -9.58 14.48 3.48
CA PHE A 464 -10.20 14.79 4.74
C PHE A 464 -10.18 13.51 5.56
N PHE A 465 -9.60 13.59 6.74
CA PHE A 465 -9.37 12.46 7.62
C PHE A 465 -10.14 12.77 8.89
N ASN A 466 -11.26 12.07 9.10
CA ASN A 466 -12.02 12.16 10.34
C ASN A 466 -11.70 10.93 11.20
N ARG A 467 -10.97 11.17 12.30
CA ARG A 467 -10.53 10.18 13.26
C ARG A 467 -11.32 10.33 14.55
N LYS A 468 -11.88 9.22 15.02
CA LYS A 468 -12.42 9.13 16.38
C LYS A 468 -11.88 7.89 17.07
N THR A 469 -11.29 8.06 18.26
CA THR A 469 -10.83 6.96 19.10
C THR A 469 -11.50 7.04 20.48
N ASP A 470 -12.36 6.07 20.78
CA ASP A 470 -12.90 5.88 22.14
C ASP A 470 -11.94 4.96 22.92
N TYR A 471 -11.21 5.53 23.88
CA TYR A 471 -10.27 4.82 24.76
C TYR A 471 -10.99 4.21 25.98
N LYS A 472 -10.40 3.17 26.60
CA LYS A 472 -10.95 2.56 27.83
C LYS A 472 -10.58 3.34 29.10
N TYR A 473 -9.40 3.97 29.13
CA TYR A 473 -8.82 4.58 30.33
C TYR A 473 -8.48 6.07 30.18
N HIS A 474 -8.69 6.64 28.99
CA HIS A 474 -8.46 8.05 28.67
C HIS A 474 -9.70 8.66 28.03
N ASP A 475 -9.74 9.99 27.89
CA ASP A 475 -10.83 10.68 27.21
C ASP A 475 -10.94 10.27 25.73
N THR A 476 -12.16 10.36 25.19
CA THR A 476 -12.40 10.14 23.75
C THR A 476 -11.82 11.28 22.93
N VAL A 477 -11.03 10.95 21.91
CA VAL A 477 -10.51 11.94 20.95
C VAL A 477 -11.31 11.88 19.66
N ASP A 478 -11.79 13.04 19.22
CA ASP A 478 -12.42 13.28 17.92
C ASP A 478 -11.59 14.36 17.21
N TYR A 479 -11.08 14.05 16.01
CA TYR A 479 -10.07 14.84 15.33
C TYR A 479 -10.29 14.81 13.81
N ALA A 480 -10.36 15.97 13.19
CA ALA A 480 -10.52 16.10 11.75
C ALA A 480 -9.40 16.97 11.16
N THR A 481 -8.88 16.56 10.00
CA THR A 481 -7.92 17.33 9.19
C THR A 481 -8.22 17.18 7.70
N TYR A 482 -7.61 17.99 6.83
CA TYR A 482 -7.70 17.87 5.37
C TYR A 482 -6.32 17.98 4.71
N ASP A 483 -6.14 17.34 3.55
CA ASP A 483 -5.03 17.67 2.65
C ASP A 483 -5.52 18.08 1.25
N LEU A 484 -4.73 18.88 0.56
CA LEU A 484 -5.06 19.46 -0.74
C LEU A 484 -3.85 19.28 -1.67
N MET A 485 -4.09 18.77 -2.88
CA MET A 485 -3.05 18.46 -3.86
C MET A 485 -3.44 18.96 -5.24
N LEU A 486 -2.57 19.76 -5.87
CA LEU A 486 -2.69 20.11 -7.28
C LEU A 486 -1.55 19.44 -8.05
N LYS A 487 -1.90 18.58 -9.01
CA LYS A 487 -0.97 17.59 -9.58
C LYS A 487 -0.97 17.62 -11.10
N VAL A 488 0.20 17.48 -11.71
CA VAL A 488 0.38 17.20 -13.13
C VAL A 488 0.75 15.74 -13.29
N GLY A 489 -0.01 15.00 -14.09
CA GLY A 489 0.15 13.57 -14.31
C GLY A 489 0.54 13.21 -15.74
N TYR A 490 1.21 12.07 -15.88
CA TYR A 490 1.60 11.48 -17.16
C TYR A 490 1.27 9.98 -17.17
N ARG A 491 0.53 9.53 -18.20
CA ARG A 491 0.14 8.12 -18.43
C ARG A 491 1.16 7.43 -19.34
N LEU A 492 1.62 6.25 -18.90
CA LEU A 492 2.62 5.39 -19.55
C LEU A 492 1.99 4.29 -20.42
#